data_AF-A0A925X6H4-F1
#
_entry.id   AF-A0A925X6H4-F1
#
_cell.length_a   1.000
_cell.length_b   1.000
_cell.length_c   1.000
_cell.angle_alpha   90.00
_cell.angle_beta   90.00
_cell.angle_gamma   90.00
#
_symmetry.space_group_name_H-M   'P 1'
#
loop_
_entity.id
_entity.type
_entity.pdbx_description
1 polymer ?
#
loop_
_entity_poly.entity_id
_entity_poly.type
_entity_poly.pdbx_seq_one_letter_code
_entity_poly.pdbx_strand_id
1 'polypeptide(L)'
;LHEHFLVLAVDESFNQASGCSIDASVHFLQNLEKNLPIQLFDRLHQAVIMDGKVVFMTQKQIKEAIATENFDKNTLVFNNLIQRVGDLENDWQIPAEKSWLGKYFQVSVI
;
A
#
# COMPACT_ATOMS: atom_id res chain seq x y z
N LEU A 1 -0.24 12.37 5.85
CA LEU A 1 0.01 10.94 5.56
C LEU A 1 -0.57 10.16 6.74
N HIS A 2 -1.34 9.10 6.53
CA HIS A 2 -2.16 8.41 7.55
C HIS A 2 -1.40 7.74 8.73
N GLU A 3 -0.31 8.33 9.23
CA GLU A 3 0.54 7.87 10.35
C GLU A 3 1.19 6.49 10.19
N HIS A 4 0.96 5.81 9.06
CA HIS A 4 1.34 4.43 8.81
C HIS A 4 2.29 4.23 7.62
N PHE A 5 2.75 5.32 7.00
CA PHE A 5 3.52 5.26 5.76
C PHE A 5 4.79 6.08 5.87
N LEU A 6 5.86 5.58 5.26
CA LEU A 6 7.11 6.28 5.03
C LEU A 6 7.36 6.31 3.52
N VAL A 7 7.44 7.50 2.95
CA VAL A 7 7.67 7.70 1.51
C VAL A 7 9.04 8.33 1.33
N LEU A 8 9.87 7.70 0.49
CA LEU A 8 11.13 8.25 0.03
C LEU A 8 11.00 8.54 -1.47
N ALA A 9 11.36 9.76 -1.87
CA ALA A 9 11.32 10.18 -3.26
C ALA A 9 12.62 10.91 -3.62
N VAL A 10 12.99 10.86 -4.89
CA VAL A 10 14.11 11.60 -5.45
C VAL A 10 13.60 12.56 -6.52
N ASP A 11 14.20 13.74 -6.60
CA ASP A 11 13.95 14.66 -7.70
C ASP A 11 14.85 14.31 -8.89
N GLU A 12 14.29 13.57 -9.84
CA GLU A 12 14.98 13.12 -11.04
C GLU A 12 15.36 14.26 -12.00
N SER A 13 14.81 15.47 -11.80
CA SER A 13 15.24 16.64 -12.58
C SER A 13 16.65 17.11 -12.22
N PHE A 14 17.13 16.79 -11.01
CA PHE A 14 18.49 17.09 -10.54
C PHE A 14 19.39 15.87 -10.52
N ASN A 15 18.89 14.71 -10.05
CA ASN A 15 19.67 13.48 -9.97
C ASN A 15 18.79 12.26 -10.27
N GLN A 16 19.15 11.49 -11.30
CA GLN A 16 18.52 10.18 -11.52
C GLN A 16 18.90 9.22 -10.39
N ALA A 17 17.95 8.38 -9.95
CA ALA A 17 18.24 7.31 -9.01
C ALA A 17 19.19 6.30 -9.66
N SER A 18 20.40 6.18 -9.12
CA SER A 18 21.31 5.08 -9.45
C SER A 18 20.95 3.82 -8.66
N GLY A 19 21.33 2.64 -9.16
CA GLY A 19 21.18 1.38 -8.42
C GLY A 19 21.80 1.45 -7.02
N CYS A 20 23.01 1.99 -6.90
CA CYS A 20 23.68 2.16 -5.61
C CYS A 20 22.90 3.09 -4.65
N SER A 21 22.28 4.16 -5.15
CA SER A 21 21.47 5.05 -4.31
C SER A 21 20.16 4.39 -3.85
N ILE A 22 19.56 3.55 -4.69
CA ILE A 22 18.38 2.75 -4.31
C ILE A 22 18.77 1.75 -3.23
N ASP A 23 19.86 1.00 -3.42
CA ASP A 23 20.36 0.02 -2.45
C ASP A 23 20.68 0.68 -1.10
N ALA A 24 21.34 1.85 -1.12
CA ALA A 24 21.63 2.62 0.07
C ALA A 24 20.34 3.04 0.82
N SER A 25 19.30 3.44 0.09
CA SER A 25 18.01 3.80 0.69
C SER A 25 17.30 2.60 1.34
N VAL A 26 17.33 1.43 0.69
CA VAL A 26 16.76 0.20 1.24
C VAL A 26 17.52 -0.21 2.50
N HIS A 27 18.85 -0.14 2.49
CA HIS A 27 19.67 -0.42 3.68
C HIS A 27 19.39 0.55 4.83
N PHE A 28 19.20 1.84 4.54
CA PHE A 28 18.80 2.82 5.54
C PHE A 28 17.47 2.42 6.22
N LEU A 29 16.45 2.07 5.43
CA LEU A 29 15.15 1.65 5.95
C LEU A 29 15.24 0.34 6.75
N GLN A 30 16.06 -0.62 6.32
CA GLN A 30 16.31 -1.85 7.07
C GLN A 30 16.95 -1.58 8.44
N ASN A 31 17.88 -0.63 8.49
CA ASN A 31 18.50 -0.22 9.74
C ASN A 31 17.50 0.52 10.64
N LEU A 32 16.61 1.32 10.07
CA LEU A 32 15.52 1.97 10.81
C LEU A 32 14.60 0.94 11.46
N GLU A 33 14.18 -0.09 10.71
CA GLU A 33 13.36 -1.20 11.22
C GLU A 33 14.05 -2.00 12.34
N LYS A 34 15.37 -2.15 12.32
CA LYS A 34 16.11 -2.83 13.41
C LYS A 34 16.17 -1.99 14.70
N ASN A 35 16.22 -0.67 14.56
CA ASN A 35 16.40 0.24 15.69
C ASN A 35 15.07 0.69 16.31
N LEU A 36 13.96 0.55 15.57
CA LEU A 36 12.61 0.89 16.02
C LEU A 36 11.76 -0.39 16.11
N PRO A 37 10.86 -0.51 17.09
CA PRO A 37 9.94 -1.66 17.19
C PRO A 37 8.79 -1.56 16.17
N ILE A 38 9.12 -1.42 14.87
CA ILE A 38 8.17 -1.30 13.75
C ILE A 38 8.50 -2.33 12.67
N GLN A 39 7.60 -2.48 11.70
CA GLN A 39 7.82 -3.29 10.49
C GLN A 39 7.55 -2.43 9.26
N LEU A 40 8.51 -2.35 8.33
CA LEU A 40 8.43 -1.54 7.11
C LEU A 40 8.39 -2.41 5.85
N PHE A 41 8.95 -3.63 5.90
CA PHE A 41 9.08 -4.51 4.74
C PHE A 41 8.06 -5.66 4.68
N ASP A 42 7.05 -5.69 5.54
CA ASP A 42 5.98 -6.67 5.45
C ASP A 42 5.04 -6.38 4.27
N ARG A 43 5.10 -7.22 3.24
CA ARG A 43 4.29 -7.13 2.01
C ARG A 43 3.07 -8.05 2.02
N LEU A 44 2.85 -8.81 3.10
CA LEU A 44 1.73 -9.75 3.22
C LEU A 44 0.44 -9.05 3.65
N HIS A 45 0.56 -7.82 4.15
CA HIS A 45 -0.56 -6.99 4.56
C HIS A 45 -0.85 -5.91 3.53
N GLN A 46 -2.14 -5.72 3.26
CA GLN A 46 -2.68 -4.61 2.50
C GLN A 46 -3.26 -3.60 3.48
N ALA A 47 -2.86 -2.33 3.34
CA ALA A 47 -3.51 -1.23 4.03
C ALA A 47 -4.84 -0.91 3.31
N VAL A 48 -5.91 -0.77 4.09
CA VAL A 48 -7.28 -0.48 3.64
C VAL A 48 -7.89 0.58 4.55
N ILE A 49 -8.89 1.31 4.06
CA ILE A 49 -9.64 2.28 4.88
C ILE A 49 -10.99 1.66 5.26
N MET A 50 -11.18 1.44 6.56
CA MET A 50 -12.44 0.97 7.13
C MET A 50 -12.86 1.93 8.24
N ASP A 51 -14.12 2.38 8.22
CA ASP A 51 -14.67 3.33 9.20
C ASP A 51 -13.79 4.59 9.39
N GLY A 52 -13.20 5.07 8.28
CA GLY A 52 -12.31 6.24 8.28
C GLY A 52 -10.92 6.01 8.90
N LYS A 53 -10.55 4.76 9.22
CA LYS A 53 -9.24 4.40 9.79
C LYS A 53 -8.48 3.47 8.85
N VAL A 54 -7.15 3.57 8.88
CA VAL A 54 -6.30 2.61 8.19
C VAL A 54 -6.22 1.32 9.00
N VAL A 55 -6.51 0.21 8.33
CA VAL A 55 -6.42 -1.14 8.87
C VAL A 55 -5.52 -1.97 7.97
N PHE A 56 -4.68 -2.81 8.57
CA PHE A 56 -3.84 -3.75 7.84
C PHE A 56 -4.50 -5.12 7.81
N MET A 57 -4.70 -5.67 6.62
CA MET A 57 -5.35 -6.95 6.43
C MET A 57 -4.51 -7.86 5.54
N THR A 58 -4.40 -9.12 5.94
CA THR A 58 -3.87 -10.18 5.08
C THR A 58 -4.84 -10.45 3.92
N GLN A 59 -4.33 -11.07 2.85
CA GLN A 59 -5.19 -11.53 1.74
C GLN A 59 -6.34 -12.45 2.23
N LYS A 60 -6.09 -13.27 3.24
CA LYS A 60 -7.12 -14.16 3.82
C LYS A 60 -8.24 -13.35 4.47
N GLN A 61 -7.90 -12.40 5.33
CA GLN A 61 -8.86 -11.54 6.01
C GLN A 61 -9.69 -10.72 5.01
N ILE A 62 -9.08 -10.23 3.93
CA ILE A 62 -9.81 -9.49 2.88
C ILE A 62 -10.85 -10.38 2.20
N LYS A 63 -10.50 -11.63 1.84
CA LYS A 63 -11.47 -12.56 1.24
C LYS A 63 -12.64 -12.86 2.19
N GLU A 64 -12.35 -13.05 3.47
CA GLU A 64 -13.38 -13.27 4.51
C GLU A 64 -14.27 -12.02 4.69
N ALA A 65 -13.69 -10.82 4.65
CA ALA A 65 -14.44 -9.57 4.75
C ALA A 65 -15.32 -9.30 3.51
N ILE A 66 -14.84 -9.66 2.31
CA ILE A 66 -15.64 -9.62 1.07
C ILE A 66 -16.82 -10.58 1.18
N ALA A 67 -16.59 -11.81 1.65
CA ALA A 67 -17.64 -12.82 1.80
C ALA A 67 -18.69 -12.47 2.87
N THR A 68 -18.36 -11.61 3.83
CA THR A 68 -19.26 -11.13 4.89
C THR A 68 -19.87 -9.76 4.58
N GLU A 69 -19.70 -9.25 3.35
CA GLU A 69 -20.20 -7.95 2.86
C GLU A 69 -19.68 -6.72 3.63
N ASN A 70 -18.66 -6.87 4.48
CA ASN A 70 -18.02 -5.78 5.23
C ASN A 70 -16.87 -5.11 4.47
N PHE A 71 -16.57 -5.59 3.26
CA PHE A 71 -15.55 -5.06 2.35
C PHE A 71 -16.07 -5.16 0.92
N ASP A 72 -16.46 -4.02 0.34
CA ASP A 72 -17.00 -3.97 -1.02
C ASP A 72 -15.98 -3.44 -2.04
N LYS A 73 -16.41 -3.43 -3.31
CA LYS A 73 -15.63 -2.96 -4.46
C LYS A 73 -15.16 -1.49 -4.36
N ASN A 74 -15.88 -0.67 -3.60
CA ASN A 74 -15.62 0.76 -3.41
C ASN A 74 -14.73 1.04 -2.19
N THR A 75 -14.52 0.05 -1.31
CA THR A 75 -13.59 0.16 -0.17
C THR A 75 -12.26 0.73 -0.64
N LEU A 76 -11.80 1.81 -0.01
CA LEU A 76 -10.56 2.45 -0.40
C LEU A 76 -9.36 1.65 0.10
N VAL A 77 -8.41 1.42 -0.79
CA VAL A 77 -7.15 0.74 -0.52
C VAL A 77 -5.96 1.57 -0.99
N PHE A 78 -4.79 1.30 -0.42
CA PHE A 78 -3.57 2.01 -0.79
C PHE A 78 -2.82 1.32 -1.94
N ASN A 79 -2.61 2.06 -3.03
CA ASN A 79 -1.83 1.66 -4.19
C ASN A 79 -0.35 2.05 -4.02
N ASN A 80 0.44 1.20 -3.37
CA ASN A 80 1.86 1.46 -3.14
C ASN A 80 2.75 1.30 -4.40
N LEU A 81 2.15 1.21 -5.60
CA LEU A 81 2.86 1.11 -6.88
C LEU A 81 2.90 2.45 -7.65
N ILE A 82 2.39 3.54 -7.07
CA ILE A 82 2.51 4.89 -7.65
C ILE A 82 3.97 5.25 -7.93
N GLN A 83 4.20 6.07 -8.96
CA GLN A 83 5.55 6.40 -9.43
C GLN A 83 5.93 7.86 -9.16
N ARG A 84 4.94 8.76 -9.02
CA ARG A 84 5.19 10.19 -8.79
C ARG A 84 4.65 10.61 -7.45
N VAL A 85 5.32 11.57 -6.81
CA VAL A 85 4.87 12.18 -5.55
C VAL A 85 3.48 12.81 -5.71
N GLY A 86 3.17 13.41 -6.86
CA GLY A 86 1.84 13.98 -7.15
C GLY A 86 0.71 12.96 -7.18
N ASP A 87 1.02 11.68 -7.39
CA ASP A 87 0.03 10.59 -7.40
C ASP A 87 -0.43 10.25 -5.97
N LEU A 88 0.29 10.70 -4.92
CA LEU A 88 -0.13 10.54 -3.52
C LEU A 88 -1.49 11.18 -3.23
N GLU A 89 -1.81 12.28 -3.91
CA GLU A 89 -3.05 13.02 -3.71
C GLU A 89 -4.23 12.41 -4.45
N ASN A 90 -3.98 11.85 -5.64
CA ASN A 90 -5.05 11.50 -6.59
C ASN A 90 -5.21 10.00 -6.85
N ASP A 91 -4.11 9.23 -6.81
CA ASP A 91 -4.09 7.83 -7.28
C ASP A 91 -3.57 6.84 -6.22
N TRP A 92 -3.29 7.33 -5.01
CA TRP A 92 -2.79 6.49 -3.94
C TRP A 92 -3.90 5.77 -3.19
N GLN A 93 -5.02 6.44 -2.93
CA GLN A 93 -6.22 5.82 -2.38
C GLN A 93 -7.19 5.52 -3.51
N ILE A 94 -7.36 4.25 -3.84
CA ILE A 94 -8.21 3.81 -4.95
C ILE A 94 -9.27 2.83 -4.45
N PRO A 95 -10.45 2.77 -5.12
CA PRO A 95 -11.40 1.68 -4.91
C PRO A 95 -10.74 0.31 -5.07
N ALA A 96 -11.10 -0.64 -4.20
CA ALA A 96 -10.55 -1.99 -4.20
C ALA A 96 -10.68 -2.67 -5.57
N GLU A 97 -11.75 -2.42 -6.31
CA GLU A 97 -11.94 -2.97 -7.67
C GLU A 97 -10.89 -2.53 -8.69
N LYS A 98 -10.30 -1.34 -8.50
CA LYS A 98 -9.26 -0.78 -9.38
C LYS A 98 -7.86 -1.25 -8.98
N SER A 99 -7.75 -1.98 -7.88
CA SER A 99 -6.49 -2.56 -7.40
C SER A 99 -6.35 -4.03 -7.83
N TRP A 100 -5.27 -4.69 -7.40
CA TRP A 100 -5.08 -6.14 -7.57
C TRP A 100 -6.20 -6.98 -6.92
N LEU A 101 -7.00 -6.40 -6.02
CA LEU A 101 -8.15 -7.03 -5.39
C LEU A 101 -9.37 -7.14 -6.33
N GLY A 102 -9.40 -6.41 -7.46
CA GLY A 102 -10.52 -6.41 -8.41
C GLY A 102 -10.99 -7.80 -8.83
N LYS A 103 -10.05 -8.72 -9.01
CA LYS A 103 -10.32 -10.13 -9.36
C LYS A 103 -11.18 -10.89 -8.33
N TYR A 104 -11.23 -10.44 -7.08
CA TYR A 104 -12.02 -11.10 -6.03
C TYR A 104 -13.49 -10.65 -6.02
N PHE A 105 -13.83 -9.54 -6.70
CA PHE A 105 -15.20 -9.05 -6.81
C PHE A 105 -15.92 -9.54 -8.06
N GLN A 106 -15.21 -10.15 -9.01
CA GLN A 106 -15.77 -10.64 -10.27
C GLN A 106 -16.43 -12.02 -10.15
N VAL A 107 -16.39 -12.64 -8.95
CA VAL A 107 -16.95 -13.97 -8.72
C VAL A 107 -18.32 -13.86 -8.07
N SER A 108 -19.36 -13.86 -8.89
CA SER A 108 -20.73 -14.20 -8.48
C SER A 108 -21.54 -14.68 -9.68
N VAL A 109 -21.36 -15.95 -10.07
CA VAL A 109 -22.43 -16.82 -10.58
C VAL A 109 -22.07 -18.27 -10.22
N ILE A 110 -22.72 -18.83 -9.20
CA ILE A 110 -23.08 -20.26 -9.13
C ILE A 110 -24.56 -20.30 -8.84
#